data_AF-Q222G4-F1
#
_entry.id   AF-Q222G4-F1
#
_cell.length_a   1.000
_cell.length_b   1.000
_cell.length_c   1.000
_cell.angle_alpha   90.00
_cell.angle_beta   90.00
_cell.angle_gamma   90.00
#
_symmetry.space_group_name_H-M   'P 1'
#
loop_
_entity.id
_entity.type
_entity.pdbx_description
1 polymer ?
#
loop_
_entity_poly.entity_id
_entity_poly.type
_entity_poly.pdbx_seq_one_letter_code
_entity_poly.pdbx_strand_id
1 'polypeptide(L)'
;MSAAWPRIQPRRYPDSTTSGHFNQRRRRTMKAITRSKGVTDTERVLARLCDQTFLDLWSYPSLYTSEGRKGDKGVGKELCDMLVVFGSDLLIFSDKDISFNAEIDVTIAWPRWRRKSIDESKSQLYGAYKWLKEHPGKLYFDPQCQKPFPFIEPGTDYRIHLIAVTKNTQKAAAELFGMNSSGSFILYSVDADEIDDHPFSVLDDRSKPYVHVFDEVTLELVLRELDTAPDFIKYLKVKEDAIRRGRIRVITGEEELLAVYMKQGGPMVDKPFAEYEKAAPAEFEIIQIPEGEWADYVNSGARARLKQLHKGSYFWDELISRFTKAILTATAPNPLNASVNMHETAVRMLASETRFTRGQLAKEYQAKIRGTPSHVRTSKIFRSPITPHACIILVIIPQDVGQTSDEYRARRLDLLYAYGLVAKLKMPDLTIFTMIGTEPGGSELRSEDVLALKIEKLGPEEVAQAQTLMKDGKILSHVWHEKPAGNAVISAFKAPKKNTTYRNKMFTPGRNDPCPCNSGLKFKKCCFGRNEDIGVLYGLAKPR
;
A
#
# COMPACT_ATOMS: atom_id res chain seq x y z
N MET A 1 32.28 -31.46 3.92
CA MET A 1 33.39 -30.48 3.96
C MET A 1 32.91 -29.22 3.26
N SER A 2 32.48 -28.21 4.04
CA SER A 2 32.00 -26.93 3.51
C SER A 2 33.21 -26.08 3.12
N ALA A 3 33.36 -25.75 1.84
CA ALA A 3 34.38 -24.79 1.42
C ALA A 3 34.02 -23.43 2.04
N ALA A 4 34.96 -22.84 2.79
CA ALA A 4 34.76 -21.57 3.45
C ALA A 4 34.33 -20.49 2.44
N TRP A 5 33.22 -19.81 2.71
CA TRP A 5 32.73 -18.70 1.89
C TRP A 5 33.75 -17.54 1.97
N PRO A 6 34.28 -17.03 0.85
CA PRO A 6 35.18 -15.89 0.88
C PRO A 6 34.45 -14.67 1.44
N ARG A 7 35.04 -14.00 2.44
CA ARG A 7 34.50 -12.70 2.91
C ARG A 7 34.52 -11.73 1.72
N ILE A 8 33.34 -11.32 1.27
CA ILE A 8 33.20 -10.32 0.22
C ILE A 8 33.54 -8.98 0.86
N GLN A 9 34.54 -8.25 0.37
CA GLN A 9 34.71 -6.86 0.78
C GLN A 9 33.69 -6.00 0.03
N PRO A 10 32.70 -5.40 0.73
CA PRO A 10 31.72 -4.56 0.07
C PRO A 10 32.39 -3.25 -0.36
N ARG A 11 32.37 -2.95 -1.67
CA ARG A 11 32.75 -1.63 -2.18
C ARG A 11 31.70 -0.62 -1.71
N ARG A 12 32.17 0.55 -1.26
CA ARG A 12 31.32 1.67 -0.84
C ARG A 12 30.33 2.01 -1.96
N TYR A 13 29.05 2.13 -1.63
CA TYR A 13 28.08 2.77 -2.49
C TYR A 13 28.63 4.13 -2.95
N PRO A 14 28.58 4.48 -4.23
CA PRO A 14 28.84 5.85 -4.63
C PRO A 14 27.70 6.71 -4.07
N ASP A 15 28.01 7.50 -3.04
CA ASP A 15 27.25 8.70 -2.73
C ASP A 15 27.23 9.52 -4.03
N SER A 16 26.05 9.72 -4.61
CA SER A 16 25.86 10.66 -5.71
C SER A 16 25.98 12.09 -5.18
N THR A 17 27.16 12.49 -4.71
CA THR A 17 27.55 13.89 -4.51
C THR A 17 29.08 13.99 -4.65
N THR A 18 29.47 14.76 -5.66
CA THR A 18 30.78 15.34 -6.01
C THR A 18 31.89 15.32 -4.95
N SER A 19 33.03 14.75 -5.37
CA SER A 19 34.44 15.14 -5.14
C SER A 19 34.94 15.59 -3.75
N GLY A 20 35.99 14.89 -3.27
CA GLY A 20 37.16 15.53 -2.66
C GLY A 20 37.15 15.74 -1.15
N HIS A 21 37.66 14.74 -0.42
CA HIS A 21 38.55 14.81 0.76
C HIS A 21 38.27 13.65 1.73
N PHE A 22 39.22 12.71 1.76
CA PHE A 22 39.31 11.66 2.77
C PHE A 22 39.59 12.33 4.11
N ASN A 23 38.58 12.39 4.97
CA ASN A 23 38.78 12.59 6.40
C ASN A 23 37.90 11.59 7.15
N GLN A 24 38.46 11.01 8.22
CA GLN A 24 37.89 9.97 9.09
C GLN A 24 36.39 10.21 9.39
N ARG A 25 35.49 9.58 8.62
CA ARG A 25 34.03 9.66 8.88
C ARG A 25 33.69 8.70 10.02
N ARG A 26 33.36 9.28 11.18
CA ARG A 26 32.74 8.62 12.35
C ARG A 26 31.66 7.63 11.87
N ARG A 27 31.66 6.40 12.39
CA ARG A 27 30.55 5.44 12.26
C ARG A 27 29.26 6.16 12.66
N ARG A 28 28.39 6.47 11.70
CA ARG A 28 27.06 7.05 12.00
C ARG A 28 26.17 5.91 12.44
N THR A 29 26.00 5.74 13.75
CA THR A 29 24.97 4.87 14.31
C THR A 29 23.59 5.49 14.01
N MET A 30 22.64 4.66 13.57
CA MET A 30 21.25 5.11 13.44
C MET A 30 20.74 5.53 14.82
N LYS A 31 19.98 6.64 14.87
CA LYS A 31 19.30 7.07 16.08
C LYS A 31 17.86 6.59 16.04
N ALA A 32 17.33 6.21 17.20
CA ALA A 32 15.92 5.87 17.32
C ALA A 32 15.05 7.07 16.91
N ILE A 33 13.94 6.78 16.23
CA ILE A 33 12.97 7.79 15.79
C ILE A 33 11.79 7.75 16.77
N THR A 34 11.52 8.88 17.42
CA THR A 34 10.38 9.03 18.32
C THR A 34 9.32 9.87 17.64
N ARG A 35 8.16 9.26 17.37
CA ARG A 35 6.99 9.91 16.76
C ARG A 35 6.05 10.44 17.87
N SER A 36 5.28 11.48 17.56
CA SER A 36 4.11 11.85 18.36
C SER A 36 3.09 10.71 18.32
N LYS A 37 2.20 10.66 19.33
CA LYS A 37 1.08 9.69 19.39
C LYS A 37 -0.27 10.33 19.04
N GLY A 38 -0.29 11.59 18.63
CA GLY A 38 -1.49 12.43 18.62
C GLY A 38 -1.75 13.04 20.00
N VAL A 39 -2.24 14.26 20.02
CA VAL A 39 -2.55 15.04 21.22
C VAL A 39 -3.95 14.67 21.70
N THR A 40 -4.95 14.82 20.84
CA THR A 40 -6.37 14.53 21.12
C THR A 40 -6.72 13.05 20.96
N ASP A 41 -7.85 12.62 21.51
CA ASP A 41 -8.34 11.24 21.35
C ASP A 41 -8.66 10.91 19.88
N THR A 42 -9.16 11.90 19.16
CA THR A 42 -9.49 11.81 17.74
C THR A 42 -8.25 11.67 16.87
N GLU A 43 -7.20 12.46 17.13
CA GLU A 43 -5.88 12.27 16.49
C GLU A 43 -5.27 10.90 16.81
N ARG A 44 -5.43 10.40 18.04
CA ARG A 44 -4.96 9.05 18.43
C ARG A 44 -5.70 7.94 17.68
N VAL A 45 -6.99 8.11 17.41
CA VAL A 45 -7.76 7.17 16.57
C VAL A 45 -7.22 7.20 15.14
N LEU A 46 -7.06 8.39 14.54
CA LEU A 46 -6.50 8.54 13.20
C LEU A 46 -5.10 7.92 13.10
N ALA A 47 -4.22 8.22 14.05
CA ALA A 47 -2.87 7.65 14.09
C ALA A 47 -2.88 6.11 14.13
N ARG A 48 -3.81 5.50 14.87
CA ARG A 48 -3.96 4.03 14.90
C ARG A 48 -4.43 3.46 13.56
N LEU A 49 -5.41 4.09 12.92
CA LEU A 49 -5.89 3.67 11.59
C LEU A 49 -4.77 3.76 10.54
N CYS A 50 -3.99 4.85 10.59
CA CYS A 50 -2.85 5.04 9.71
C CYS A 50 -1.70 4.07 10.00
N ASP A 51 -1.39 3.78 11.27
CA ASP A 51 -0.37 2.79 11.64
C ASP A 51 -0.78 1.37 11.20
N GLN A 52 -2.08 1.05 11.16
CA GLN A 52 -2.56 -0.24 10.63
C GLN A 52 -2.48 -0.32 9.11
N THR A 53 -2.81 0.76 8.39
CA THR A 53 -2.90 0.77 6.92
C THR A 53 -1.55 1.03 6.24
N PHE A 54 -0.84 2.04 6.73
CA PHE A 54 0.41 2.53 6.13
C PHE A 54 1.64 2.02 6.85
N LEU A 55 1.50 1.43 8.04
CA LEU A 55 2.57 1.02 8.95
C LEU A 55 3.30 2.21 9.59
N ASP A 56 3.83 1.98 10.78
CA ASP A 56 4.40 3.00 11.67
C ASP A 56 5.58 3.78 11.09
N LEU A 57 6.37 3.18 10.19
CA LEU A 57 7.52 3.83 9.56
C LEU A 57 7.13 4.97 8.61
N TRP A 58 5.88 5.03 8.14
CA TRP A 58 5.46 6.04 7.17
C TRP A 58 4.43 7.02 7.71
N SER A 59 4.02 6.84 8.96
CA SER A 59 2.92 7.53 9.59
C SER A 59 3.41 8.53 10.63
N TYR A 60 3.15 9.84 10.46
CA TYR A 60 3.73 10.89 11.30
C TYR A 60 2.69 11.90 11.79
N PRO A 61 2.17 11.72 13.02
CA PRO A 61 1.31 12.71 13.66
C PRO A 61 2.08 13.98 14.03
N SER A 62 1.43 15.13 13.91
CA SER A 62 1.90 16.43 14.41
C SER A 62 3.34 16.81 14.01
N LEU A 63 3.61 16.88 12.70
CA LEU A 63 4.88 17.45 12.21
C LEU A 63 4.82 18.99 12.20
N TYR A 64 5.98 19.62 12.39
CA TYR A 64 6.09 21.08 12.49
C TYR A 64 6.84 21.68 11.30
N THR A 65 6.42 22.87 10.91
CA THR A 65 7.06 23.77 9.95
C THR A 65 7.83 24.86 10.70
N SER A 66 8.78 25.51 10.02
CA SER A 66 9.50 26.65 10.59
C SER A 66 8.77 27.99 10.45
N GLU A 67 7.51 28.02 9.99
CA GLU A 67 6.76 29.27 9.70
C GLU A 67 6.67 30.22 10.92
N GLY A 68 6.56 29.67 12.13
CA GLY A 68 6.47 30.44 13.38
C GLY A 68 7.81 30.82 14.04
N ARG A 69 8.95 30.43 13.44
CA ARG A 69 10.30 30.72 13.97
C ARG A 69 10.84 32.04 13.43
N LYS A 70 11.34 32.91 14.32
CA LYS A 70 12.12 34.11 13.96
C LYS A 70 13.47 34.06 14.67
N GLY A 71 14.49 33.52 13.99
CA GLY A 71 15.76 33.17 14.64
C GLY A 71 15.53 32.13 15.74
N ASP A 72 16.02 32.40 16.95
CA ASP A 72 15.83 31.52 18.11
C ASP A 72 14.54 31.77 18.89
N LYS A 73 13.73 32.77 18.49
CA LYS A 73 12.46 33.11 19.14
C LYS A 73 11.28 32.47 18.40
N GLY A 74 10.22 32.18 19.15
CA GLY A 74 8.99 31.55 18.65
C GLY A 74 9.10 30.03 18.52
N VAL A 75 7.96 29.41 18.20
CA VAL A 75 7.83 27.98 17.95
C VAL A 75 7.37 27.75 16.52
N GLY A 76 7.77 26.62 15.95
CA GLY A 76 7.26 26.13 14.69
C GLY A 76 5.76 25.91 14.75
N LYS A 77 5.13 26.00 13.58
CA LYS A 77 3.69 25.82 13.42
C LYS A 77 3.43 24.41 12.94
N GLU A 78 2.46 23.73 13.53
CA GLU A 78 2.04 22.40 13.07
C GLU A 78 1.61 22.44 11.60
N LEU A 79 2.08 21.46 10.82
CA LEU A 79 1.77 21.32 9.41
C LEU A 79 0.33 20.82 9.22
N CYS A 80 0.00 19.73 9.91
CA CYS A 80 -1.25 18.98 9.81
C CYS A 80 -1.33 17.95 10.95
N ASP A 81 -2.53 17.43 11.22
CA ASP A 81 -2.75 16.44 12.26
C ASP A 81 -1.97 15.14 11.99
N MET A 82 -1.90 14.73 10.71
CA MET A 82 -1.20 13.52 10.30
C MET A 82 -0.64 13.61 8.88
N LEU A 83 0.66 13.34 8.73
CA LEU A 83 1.33 13.18 7.44
C LEU A 83 1.71 11.71 7.23
N VAL A 84 1.30 11.13 6.10
CA VAL A 84 1.83 9.85 5.62
C VAL A 84 2.78 10.10 4.46
N VAL A 85 3.98 9.54 4.54
CA VAL A 85 5.03 9.66 3.51
C VAL A 85 5.26 8.29 2.91
N PHE A 86 4.76 8.01 1.70
CA PHE A 86 4.92 6.70 1.08
C PHE A 86 5.48 6.80 -0.34
N GLY A 87 6.80 6.63 -0.47
CA GLY A 87 7.48 6.79 -1.75
C GLY A 87 7.35 8.23 -2.25
N SER A 88 6.77 8.42 -3.43
CA SER A 88 6.49 9.75 -4.02
C SER A 88 5.08 10.28 -3.74
N ASP A 89 4.30 9.58 -2.90
CA ASP A 89 2.96 10.01 -2.49
C ASP A 89 2.98 10.50 -1.04
N LEU A 90 2.49 11.72 -0.82
CA LEU A 90 2.31 12.34 0.49
C LEU A 90 0.82 12.46 0.77
N LEU A 91 0.33 11.95 1.89
CA LEU A 91 -1.07 12.07 2.29
C LEU A 91 -1.14 12.98 3.51
N ILE A 92 -1.86 14.09 3.40
CA ILE A 92 -2.04 15.07 4.45
C ILE A 92 -3.45 14.94 4.98
N PHE A 93 -3.59 14.65 6.27
CA PHE A 93 -4.87 14.57 6.94
C PHE A 93 -5.09 15.81 7.82
N SER A 94 -6.30 16.35 7.75
CA SER A 94 -6.84 17.31 8.72
C SER A 94 -8.07 16.67 9.37
N ASP A 95 -8.06 16.50 10.69
CA ASP A 95 -9.14 15.91 11.50
C ASP A 95 -9.87 16.99 12.30
N LYS A 96 -11.18 17.10 12.09
CA LYS A 96 -12.04 18.09 12.76
C LYS A 96 -13.17 17.42 13.53
N ASP A 97 -13.05 17.47 14.85
CA ASP A 97 -14.11 17.05 15.77
C ASP A 97 -15.03 18.23 16.13
N ILE A 98 -16.05 18.46 15.29
CA ILE A 98 -17.04 19.53 15.46
C ILE A 98 -18.42 18.90 15.65
N SER A 99 -19.10 19.20 16.76
CA SER A 99 -20.45 18.69 17.00
C SER A 99 -21.47 19.34 16.05
N PHE A 100 -22.34 18.54 15.45
CA PHE A 100 -23.47 19.03 14.69
C PHE A 100 -24.64 19.37 15.64
N ASN A 101 -25.19 20.58 15.51
CA ASN A 101 -26.35 20.99 16.31
C ASN A 101 -27.63 20.54 15.60
N ALA A 102 -28.14 19.36 15.99
CA ALA A 102 -29.39 18.80 15.46
C ALA A 102 -30.67 19.43 16.09
N GLU A 103 -30.54 20.33 17.07
CA GLU A 103 -31.68 20.95 17.75
C GLU A 103 -32.21 22.20 17.03
N ILE A 104 -31.50 22.68 16.00
CA ILE A 104 -31.90 23.84 15.19
C ILE A 104 -32.16 23.41 13.75
N ASP A 105 -32.84 24.28 12.99
CA ASP A 105 -33.15 24.04 11.59
C ASP A 105 -31.89 23.68 10.78
N VAL A 106 -31.99 22.61 9.97
CA VAL A 106 -30.87 22.05 9.22
C VAL A 106 -30.26 23.06 8.24
N THR A 107 -31.07 23.96 7.68
CA THR A 107 -30.61 25.03 6.77
C THR A 107 -29.73 26.06 7.46
N ILE A 108 -29.75 26.11 8.80
CA ILE A 108 -28.89 26.95 9.64
C ILE A 108 -27.74 26.13 10.23
N ALA A 109 -28.02 24.93 10.74
CA ALA A 109 -27.03 24.04 11.34
C ALA A 109 -25.93 23.67 10.34
N TRP A 110 -26.34 23.27 9.13
CA TRP A 110 -25.43 22.77 8.10
C TRP A 110 -24.37 23.81 7.67
N PRO A 111 -24.72 25.03 7.22
CA PRO A 111 -23.70 26.00 6.80
C PRO A 111 -22.74 26.40 7.94
N ARG A 112 -23.20 26.38 9.20
CA ARG A 112 -22.35 26.66 10.37
C ARG A 112 -21.36 25.54 10.62
N TRP A 113 -21.82 24.29 10.56
CA TRP A 113 -20.97 23.12 10.76
C TRP A 113 -20.00 22.95 9.59
N ARG A 114 -20.48 23.02 8.34
CA ARG A 114 -19.69 22.92 7.10
C ARG A 114 -18.51 23.88 7.11
N ARG A 115 -18.75 25.14 7.50
CA ARG A 115 -17.69 26.16 7.59
C ARG A 115 -16.58 25.76 8.57
N LYS A 116 -16.96 25.32 9.77
CA LYS A 116 -16.01 24.99 10.86
C LYS A 116 -15.27 23.67 10.63
N SER A 117 -15.94 22.70 10.00
CA SER A 117 -15.39 21.37 9.78
C SER A 117 -14.73 21.30 8.40
N ILE A 118 -15.50 21.42 7.31
CA ILE A 118 -15.01 21.22 5.94
C ILE A 118 -14.15 22.40 5.45
N ASP A 119 -14.67 23.63 5.50
CA ASP A 119 -13.98 24.78 4.86
C ASP A 119 -12.68 25.13 5.59
N GLU A 120 -12.67 25.09 6.92
CA GLU A 120 -11.45 25.26 7.72
C GLU A 120 -10.44 24.13 7.50
N SER A 121 -10.85 22.86 7.41
CA SER A 121 -9.95 21.75 7.06
C SER A 121 -9.33 21.95 5.67
N LYS A 122 -10.13 22.32 4.66
CA LYS A 122 -9.63 22.65 3.32
C LYS A 122 -8.58 23.76 3.39
N SER A 123 -8.84 24.82 4.15
CA SER A 123 -7.89 25.94 4.34
C SER A 123 -6.55 25.47 4.95
N GLN A 124 -6.59 24.65 6.01
CA GLN A 124 -5.39 24.07 6.62
C GLN A 124 -4.61 23.18 5.63
N LEU A 125 -5.32 22.31 4.91
CA LEU A 125 -4.74 21.41 3.91
C LEU A 125 -4.07 22.17 2.77
N TYR A 126 -4.67 23.27 2.28
CA TYR A 126 -4.05 24.10 1.25
C TYR A 126 -2.78 24.82 1.76
N GLY A 127 -2.78 25.24 3.03
CA GLY A 127 -1.57 25.77 3.68
C GLY A 127 -0.44 24.75 3.72
N ALA A 128 -0.75 23.52 4.14
CA ALA A 128 0.20 22.41 4.18
C ALA A 128 0.71 22.03 2.78
N TYR A 129 -0.20 21.94 1.81
CA TYR A 129 0.12 21.69 0.40
C TYR A 129 1.12 22.72 -0.13
N LYS A 130 0.85 24.02 0.08
CA LYS A 130 1.71 25.11 -0.35
C LYS A 130 3.08 25.02 0.31
N TRP A 131 3.13 24.78 1.63
CA TRP A 131 4.39 24.63 2.37
C TRP A 131 5.26 23.51 1.80
N LEU A 132 4.69 22.32 1.57
CA LEU A 132 5.46 21.18 1.05
C LEU A 132 5.97 21.40 -0.37
N LYS A 133 5.24 22.15 -1.20
CA LYS A 133 5.70 22.51 -2.56
C LYS A 133 6.80 23.57 -2.54
N GLU A 134 6.72 24.59 -1.67
CA GLU A 134 7.67 25.71 -1.63
C GLU A 134 8.91 25.43 -0.77
N HIS A 135 8.78 24.59 0.25
CA HIS A 135 9.79 24.33 1.27
C HIS A 135 10.00 22.83 1.56
N PRO A 136 10.25 21.99 0.53
CA PRO A 136 10.44 20.56 0.74
C PRO A 136 11.60 20.29 1.70
N GLY A 137 11.38 19.39 2.66
CA GLY A 137 12.39 19.00 3.66
C GLY A 137 12.52 19.92 4.86
N LYS A 138 11.80 21.07 4.92
CA LYS A 138 11.76 21.93 6.12
C LYS A 138 10.65 21.52 7.08
N LEU A 139 10.74 20.27 7.54
CA LEU A 139 9.83 19.68 8.50
C LEU A 139 10.59 19.17 9.72
N TYR A 140 9.91 19.15 10.87
CA TYR A 140 10.52 18.83 12.15
C TYR A 140 9.59 17.97 13.00
N PHE A 141 10.17 17.12 13.84
CA PHE A 141 9.44 16.29 14.81
C PHE A 141 9.01 17.07 16.07
N ASP A 142 9.53 18.29 16.27
CA ASP A 142 9.30 19.09 17.46
C ASP A 142 9.00 20.57 17.12
N PRO A 143 8.21 21.26 17.96
CA PRO A 143 7.87 22.66 17.74
C PRO A 143 9.08 23.60 17.87
N GLN A 144 10.18 23.19 18.50
CA GLN A 144 11.40 24.01 18.55
C GLN A 144 12.20 23.96 17.24
N CYS A 145 11.79 23.12 16.28
CA CYS A 145 12.47 22.89 15.00
C CYS A 145 13.92 22.39 15.16
N GLN A 146 14.20 21.57 16.18
CA GLN A 146 15.54 21.07 16.47
C GLN A 146 15.82 19.67 15.91
N LYS A 147 14.77 18.87 15.70
CA LYS A 147 14.84 17.50 15.19
C LYS A 147 14.26 17.47 13.77
N PRO A 148 15.09 17.60 12.72
CA PRO A 148 14.62 17.60 11.35
C PRO A 148 14.00 16.25 10.96
N PHE A 149 12.98 16.32 10.12
CA PHE A 149 12.30 15.17 9.53
C PHE A 149 13.03 14.72 8.24
N PRO A 150 13.58 13.49 8.17
CA PRO A 150 14.52 13.12 7.11
C PRO A 150 13.88 12.47 5.87
N PHE A 151 12.56 12.29 5.83
CA PHE A 151 11.89 11.47 4.81
C PHE A 151 11.27 12.27 3.65
N ILE A 152 11.41 13.60 3.65
CA ILE A 152 11.09 14.44 2.48
C ILE A 152 12.39 14.89 1.84
N GLU A 153 12.62 14.45 0.60
CA GLU A 153 13.82 14.73 -0.17
C GLU A 153 13.61 15.97 -1.07
N PRO A 154 14.46 17.00 -0.97
CA PRO A 154 14.40 18.13 -1.88
C PRO A 154 14.57 17.71 -3.35
N GLY A 155 13.77 18.29 -4.25
CA GLY A 155 13.82 18.01 -5.69
C GLY A 155 12.99 16.80 -6.15
N THR A 156 12.42 16.03 -5.23
CA THR A 156 11.44 14.99 -5.56
C THR A 156 10.09 15.62 -5.92
N ASP A 157 9.51 15.23 -7.05
CA ASP A 157 8.14 15.61 -7.40
C ASP A 157 7.14 14.74 -6.65
N TYR A 158 6.76 15.20 -5.46
CA TYR A 158 5.76 14.55 -4.64
C TYR A 158 4.35 14.81 -5.17
N ARG A 159 3.57 13.74 -5.30
CA ARG A 159 2.12 13.80 -5.42
C ARG A 159 1.52 13.95 -4.03
N ILE A 160 0.69 14.98 -3.84
CA ILE A 160 0.12 15.31 -2.54
C ILE A 160 -1.38 15.04 -2.57
N HIS A 161 -1.85 14.17 -1.68
CA HIS A 161 -3.26 13.85 -1.46
C HIS A 161 -3.74 14.61 -0.24
N LEU A 162 -4.80 15.41 -0.39
CA LEU A 162 -5.38 16.20 0.70
C LEU A 162 -6.63 15.50 1.22
N ILE A 163 -6.69 15.25 2.52
CA ILE A 163 -7.72 14.44 3.15
C ILE A 163 -8.30 15.21 4.34
N ALA A 164 -9.56 15.59 4.25
CA ALA A 164 -10.32 16.17 5.36
C ALA A 164 -11.16 15.07 6.01
N VAL A 165 -11.01 14.91 7.33
CA VAL A 165 -11.77 13.97 8.15
C VAL A 165 -12.67 14.79 9.06
N THR A 166 -13.96 14.53 8.97
CA THR A 166 -15.00 15.29 9.67
C THR A 166 -15.85 14.35 10.52
N LYS A 167 -16.55 14.90 11.52
CA LYS A 167 -17.23 14.09 12.54
C LYS A 167 -18.60 14.60 12.94
N ASN A 168 -19.39 13.72 13.54
CA ASN A 168 -20.63 14.03 14.25
C ASN A 168 -21.80 14.48 13.34
N THR A 169 -21.79 14.14 12.06
CA THR A 169 -22.90 14.45 11.12
C THR A 169 -23.71 13.23 10.72
N GLN A 170 -23.15 12.03 10.82
CA GLN A 170 -23.73 10.79 10.28
C GLN A 170 -25.20 10.59 10.69
N LYS A 171 -25.51 10.67 11.98
CA LYS A 171 -26.88 10.43 12.47
C LYS A 171 -27.88 11.45 11.90
N ALA A 172 -27.53 12.73 11.93
CA ALA A 172 -28.41 13.79 11.42
C ALA A 172 -28.58 13.69 9.90
N ALA A 173 -27.53 13.31 9.17
CA ALA A 173 -27.59 13.04 7.75
C ALA A 173 -28.49 11.84 7.43
N ALA A 174 -28.33 10.72 8.13
CA ALA A 174 -29.15 9.52 7.95
C ALA A 174 -30.64 9.80 8.24
N GLU A 175 -30.94 10.58 9.29
CA GLU A 175 -32.32 11.00 9.62
C GLU A 175 -32.92 11.91 8.54
N LEU A 176 -32.14 12.84 7.98
CA LEU A 176 -32.60 13.73 6.91
C LEU A 176 -32.84 12.96 5.59
N PHE A 177 -31.90 12.10 5.20
CA PHE A 177 -31.98 11.35 3.95
C PHE A 177 -33.05 10.24 4.01
N GLY A 178 -33.29 9.65 5.18
CA GLY A 178 -34.30 8.61 5.37
C GLY A 178 -33.95 7.28 4.69
N MET A 179 -34.94 6.43 4.45
CA MET A 179 -34.84 5.18 3.66
C MET A 179 -33.70 4.19 4.03
N ASN A 180 -33.24 4.21 5.29
CA ASN A 180 -32.07 3.46 5.78
C ASN A 180 -30.72 3.93 5.22
N SER A 181 -30.60 5.21 4.86
CA SER A 181 -29.33 5.84 4.47
C SER A 181 -28.24 5.62 5.52
N SER A 182 -27.00 5.48 5.05
CA SER A 182 -25.80 5.36 5.88
C SER A 182 -25.45 6.67 6.61
N GLY A 183 -26.02 7.80 6.16
CA GLY A 183 -25.69 9.14 6.61
C GLY A 183 -24.38 9.70 6.06
N SER A 184 -23.83 9.07 5.02
CA SER A 184 -22.62 9.55 4.34
C SER A 184 -22.90 10.72 3.42
N PHE A 185 -21.89 11.56 3.20
CA PHE A 185 -22.07 12.76 2.38
C PHE A 185 -22.40 12.42 0.92
N ILE A 186 -23.33 13.19 0.35
CA ILE A 186 -23.55 13.19 -1.09
C ILE A 186 -22.46 14.07 -1.72
N LEU A 187 -21.65 13.49 -2.60
CA LEU A 187 -20.64 14.22 -3.34
C LEU A 187 -21.20 14.63 -4.71
N TYR A 188 -21.18 15.93 -4.98
CA TYR A 188 -21.47 16.47 -6.29
C TYR A 188 -20.19 16.90 -7.01
N SER A 189 -20.02 16.41 -8.24
CA SER A 189 -18.94 16.80 -9.15
C SER A 189 -19.46 17.69 -10.26
N VAL A 190 -19.97 18.85 -9.90
CA VAL A 190 -20.40 19.90 -10.82
C VAL A 190 -19.83 21.24 -10.36
N ASP A 191 -19.98 22.28 -11.18
CA ASP A 191 -19.49 23.60 -10.82
C ASP A 191 -20.33 24.16 -9.66
N ALA A 192 -19.69 24.85 -8.71
CA ALA A 192 -20.32 25.29 -7.46
C ALA A 192 -21.54 26.20 -7.68
N ASP A 193 -21.60 26.83 -8.85
CA ASP A 193 -22.63 27.76 -9.29
C ASP A 193 -23.91 27.03 -9.73
N GLU A 194 -23.85 25.70 -9.89
CA GLU A 194 -24.92 24.86 -10.47
C GLU A 194 -25.77 24.12 -9.41
N ILE A 195 -25.44 24.20 -8.11
CA ILE A 195 -26.20 23.51 -7.05
C ILE A 195 -26.42 24.43 -5.83
N ASP A 196 -27.66 24.44 -5.34
CA ASP A 196 -28.00 24.96 -4.01
C ASP A 196 -27.21 24.21 -2.91
N ASP A 197 -26.82 24.89 -1.83
CA ASP A 197 -26.11 24.27 -0.69
C ASP A 197 -27.05 23.27 0.04
N HIS A 198 -27.09 22.04 -0.48
CA HIS A 198 -27.87 20.96 0.08
C HIS A 198 -27.19 20.47 1.36
N PRO A 199 -27.93 20.32 2.49
CA PRO A 199 -27.38 19.75 3.70
C PRO A 199 -26.68 18.42 3.47
N PHE A 200 -25.56 18.23 4.15
CA PHE A 200 -24.76 17.00 4.09
C PHE A 200 -24.26 16.65 2.67
N SER A 201 -23.88 17.68 1.92
CA SER A 201 -23.23 17.51 0.62
C SER A 201 -21.82 18.07 0.58
N VAL A 202 -20.98 17.51 -0.29
CA VAL A 202 -19.62 18.00 -0.54
C VAL A 202 -19.51 18.42 -2.00
N LEU A 203 -18.85 19.55 -2.21
CA LEU A 203 -18.53 20.10 -3.53
C LEU A 203 -17.01 20.09 -3.75
N ASP A 204 -16.60 19.77 -4.99
CA ASP A 204 -15.22 19.96 -5.47
C ASP A 204 -15.01 21.42 -5.93
N ASP A 205 -13.97 22.07 -5.41
CA ASP A 205 -13.51 23.35 -5.94
C ASP A 205 -12.46 23.06 -7.00
N ARG A 206 -12.90 23.03 -8.27
CA ARG A 206 -12.05 22.69 -9.43
C ARG A 206 -10.88 23.68 -9.65
N SER A 207 -10.91 24.86 -9.01
CA SER A 207 -9.81 25.84 -9.08
C SER A 207 -8.64 25.52 -8.14
N LYS A 208 -8.82 24.58 -7.20
CA LYS A 208 -7.83 24.22 -6.18
C LYS A 208 -7.42 22.75 -6.28
N PRO A 209 -6.33 22.33 -5.60
CA PRO A 209 -6.03 20.90 -5.44
C PRO A 209 -7.21 20.13 -4.84
N TYR A 210 -7.43 18.89 -5.29
CA TYR A 210 -8.57 18.10 -4.84
C TYR A 210 -8.46 17.76 -3.35
N VAL A 211 -9.57 17.84 -2.62
CA VAL A 211 -9.63 17.43 -1.21
C VAL A 211 -10.64 16.30 -1.08
N HIS A 212 -10.15 15.13 -0.66
CA HIS A 212 -11.01 14.02 -0.28
C HIS A 212 -11.63 14.32 1.08
N VAL A 213 -12.95 14.50 1.12
CA VAL A 213 -13.69 14.66 2.37
C VAL A 213 -14.25 13.31 2.78
N PHE A 214 -13.94 12.88 3.99
CA PHE A 214 -14.50 11.70 4.63
C PHE A 214 -15.16 12.09 5.94
N ASP A 215 -16.21 11.37 6.30
CA ASP A 215 -16.65 11.28 7.69
C ASP A 215 -15.88 10.17 8.43
N GLU A 216 -16.05 10.06 9.74
CA GLU A 216 -15.36 9.07 10.57
C GLU A 216 -15.69 7.63 10.18
N VAL A 217 -16.90 7.36 9.69
CA VAL A 217 -17.38 6.02 9.37
C VAL A 217 -16.85 5.57 8.02
N THR A 218 -16.89 6.45 7.03
CA THR A 218 -16.43 6.21 5.67
C THR A 218 -14.92 6.13 5.58
N LEU A 219 -14.17 6.95 6.31
CA LEU A 219 -12.71 6.81 6.37
C LEU A 219 -12.31 5.46 6.98
N GLU A 220 -12.90 5.09 8.14
CA GLU A 220 -12.62 3.80 8.77
C GLU A 220 -12.98 2.64 7.84
N LEU A 221 -14.13 2.73 7.17
CA LEU A 221 -14.54 1.74 6.19
C LEU A 221 -13.52 1.60 5.06
N VAL A 222 -13.15 2.70 4.39
CA VAL A 222 -12.24 2.68 3.25
C VAL A 222 -10.86 2.15 3.67
N LEU A 223 -10.32 2.58 4.82
CA LEU A 223 -9.05 2.08 5.32
C LEU A 223 -9.11 0.61 5.73
N ARG A 224 -10.26 0.13 6.23
CA ARG A 224 -10.47 -1.30 6.52
C ARG A 224 -10.52 -2.15 5.26
N GLU A 225 -11.06 -1.62 4.17
CA GLU A 225 -11.17 -2.34 2.90
C GLU A 225 -9.91 -2.28 2.04
N LEU A 226 -9.20 -1.16 2.13
CA LEU A 226 -7.98 -0.85 1.38
C LEU A 226 -6.82 -0.68 2.36
N ASP A 227 -6.62 -1.71 3.19
CA ASP A 227 -5.73 -1.73 4.35
C ASP A 227 -4.24 -1.90 3.99
N THR A 228 -3.82 -1.38 2.83
CA THR A 228 -2.42 -1.18 2.48
C THR A 228 -2.24 0.17 1.79
N ALA A 229 -1.06 0.79 1.99
CA ALA A 229 -0.69 2.04 1.32
C ALA A 229 -0.98 2.06 -0.19
N PRO A 230 -0.51 1.10 -1.02
CA PRO A 230 -0.79 1.13 -2.46
C PRO A 230 -2.28 1.00 -2.80
N ASP A 231 -3.07 0.24 -2.03
CA ASP A 231 -4.50 0.06 -2.29
C ASP A 231 -5.28 1.36 -2.04
N PHE A 232 -5.02 2.01 -0.90
CA PHE A 232 -5.67 3.27 -0.54
C PHE A 232 -5.23 4.41 -1.47
N ILE A 233 -3.92 4.56 -1.72
CA ILE A 233 -3.39 5.60 -2.62
C ILE A 233 -3.97 5.44 -4.02
N LYS A 234 -4.09 4.21 -4.52
CA LYS A 234 -4.69 3.95 -5.83
C LYS A 234 -6.15 4.39 -5.85
N TYR A 235 -6.92 4.06 -4.80
CA TYR A 235 -8.31 4.50 -4.68
C TYR A 235 -8.45 6.02 -4.72
N LEU A 236 -7.63 6.76 -3.95
CA LEU A 236 -7.64 8.23 -4.00
C LEU A 236 -7.36 8.76 -5.41
N LYS A 237 -6.32 8.23 -6.08
CA LYS A 237 -5.96 8.63 -7.46
C LYS A 237 -7.10 8.41 -8.44
N VAL A 238 -7.69 7.21 -8.44
CA VAL A 238 -8.76 6.90 -9.39
C VAL A 238 -10.06 7.62 -9.06
N LYS A 239 -10.35 7.86 -7.78
CA LYS A 239 -11.49 8.65 -7.33
C LYS A 239 -11.36 10.09 -7.84
N GLU A 240 -10.23 10.74 -7.58
CA GLU A 240 -9.97 12.10 -8.06
C GLU A 240 -10.08 12.19 -9.59
N ASP A 241 -9.43 11.27 -10.32
CA ASP A 241 -9.48 11.24 -11.78
C ASP A 241 -10.92 11.03 -12.30
N ALA A 242 -11.69 10.11 -11.72
CA ALA A 242 -13.07 9.83 -12.13
C ALA A 242 -14.03 10.99 -11.85
N ILE A 243 -13.80 11.75 -10.78
CA ILE A 243 -14.60 12.93 -10.41
C ILE A 243 -14.24 14.13 -11.29
N ARG A 244 -12.95 14.43 -11.45
CA ARG A 244 -12.49 15.63 -12.15
C ARG A 244 -12.50 15.49 -13.67
N ARG A 245 -12.22 14.29 -14.18
CA ARG A 245 -12.07 14.01 -15.61
C ARG A 245 -13.11 13.02 -16.15
N GLY A 246 -13.77 12.27 -15.28
CA GLY A 246 -14.80 11.31 -15.66
C GLY A 246 -16.19 11.94 -15.77
N ARG A 247 -17.21 11.07 -15.87
CA ARG A 247 -18.62 11.46 -16.01
C ARG A 247 -19.44 11.31 -14.73
N ILE A 248 -18.81 10.89 -13.63
CA ILE A 248 -19.50 10.73 -12.35
C ILE A 248 -19.84 12.12 -11.80
N ARG A 249 -21.13 12.42 -11.66
CA ARG A 249 -21.63 13.73 -11.21
C ARG A 249 -22.21 13.69 -9.82
N VAL A 250 -22.83 12.59 -9.44
CA VAL A 250 -23.48 12.44 -8.13
C VAL A 250 -23.09 11.10 -7.54
N ILE A 251 -22.61 11.12 -6.30
CA ILE A 251 -22.28 9.93 -5.52
C ILE A 251 -23.02 10.07 -4.19
N THR A 252 -23.91 9.14 -3.86
CA THR A 252 -24.74 9.23 -2.65
C THR A 252 -24.05 8.72 -1.38
N GLY A 253 -22.78 8.30 -1.46
CA GLY A 253 -21.99 7.89 -0.31
C GLY A 253 -20.61 7.39 -0.72
N GLU A 254 -19.63 7.53 0.15
CA GLU A 254 -18.26 7.06 -0.11
C GLU A 254 -18.18 5.53 -0.20
N GLU A 255 -18.95 4.85 0.65
CA GLU A 255 -19.16 3.42 0.67
C GLU A 255 -19.74 2.91 -0.65
N GLU A 256 -20.59 3.70 -1.30
CA GLU A 256 -21.20 3.35 -2.58
C GLU A 256 -20.17 3.43 -3.71
N LEU A 257 -19.35 4.49 -3.72
CA LEU A 257 -18.22 4.61 -4.64
C LEU A 257 -17.18 3.49 -4.41
N LEU A 258 -16.88 3.18 -3.15
CA LEU A 258 -15.98 2.09 -2.78
C LEU A 258 -16.52 0.74 -3.26
N ALA A 259 -17.83 0.50 -3.13
CA ALA A 259 -18.46 -0.72 -3.62
C ALA A 259 -18.28 -0.89 -5.13
N VAL A 260 -18.54 0.19 -5.88
CA VAL A 260 -18.34 0.23 -7.34
C VAL A 260 -16.89 -0.04 -7.70
N TYR A 261 -15.94 0.63 -7.03
CA TYR A 261 -14.50 0.41 -7.21
C TYR A 261 -14.13 -1.07 -7.00
N MET A 262 -14.63 -1.68 -5.93
CA MET A 262 -14.33 -3.08 -5.60
C MET A 262 -15.00 -4.07 -6.56
N LYS A 263 -16.24 -3.81 -6.99
CA LYS A 263 -16.96 -4.63 -7.99
C LYS A 263 -16.21 -4.68 -9.33
N GLN A 264 -15.51 -3.63 -9.71
CA GLN A 264 -14.69 -3.58 -10.93
C GLN A 264 -13.26 -4.12 -10.76
N GLY A 265 -12.95 -4.77 -9.64
CA GLY A 265 -11.65 -5.39 -9.39
C GLY A 265 -10.68 -4.50 -8.60
N GLY A 266 -11.09 -3.28 -8.25
CA GLY A 266 -10.42 -2.40 -7.30
C GLY A 266 -8.91 -2.28 -7.52
N PRO A 267 -8.07 -2.60 -6.51
CA PRO A 267 -6.63 -2.44 -6.64
C PRO A 267 -5.98 -3.35 -7.71
N MET A 268 -6.66 -4.42 -8.14
CA MET A 268 -6.11 -5.42 -9.04
C MET A 268 -6.17 -5.05 -10.53
N VAL A 269 -6.91 -3.99 -10.89
CA VAL A 269 -7.08 -3.56 -12.29
C VAL A 269 -6.57 -2.15 -12.51
N ASP A 270 -6.05 -1.84 -13.70
CA ASP A 270 -5.48 -0.51 -13.97
C ASP A 270 -6.55 0.59 -14.01
N LYS A 271 -7.77 0.26 -14.45
CA LYS A 271 -8.89 1.21 -14.60
C LYS A 271 -10.19 0.69 -13.96
N PRO A 272 -10.34 0.78 -12.63
CA PRO A 272 -11.48 0.26 -11.88
C PRO A 272 -12.77 1.09 -12.03
N PHE A 273 -12.78 2.14 -12.86
CA PHE A 273 -13.99 2.88 -13.25
C PHE A 273 -14.21 2.87 -14.77
N ALA A 274 -13.50 2.01 -15.51
CA ALA A 274 -13.51 2.02 -16.98
C ALA A 274 -14.91 1.92 -17.58
N GLU A 275 -15.86 1.26 -16.91
CA GLU A 275 -17.23 1.14 -17.40
C GLU A 275 -18.02 2.45 -17.30
N TYR A 276 -17.71 3.27 -16.29
CA TYR A 276 -18.28 4.61 -16.09
C TYR A 276 -17.52 5.69 -16.89
N GLU A 277 -16.37 5.33 -17.49
CA GLU A 277 -15.60 6.20 -18.39
C GLU A 277 -15.92 5.97 -19.89
N LYS A 278 -16.65 4.90 -20.27
CA LYS A 278 -16.98 4.59 -21.67
C LYS A 278 -17.85 5.67 -22.32
N ALA A 279 -17.48 6.11 -23.52
CA ALA A 279 -18.21 7.10 -24.30
C ALA A 279 -19.64 6.64 -24.61
N ALA A 280 -20.62 7.20 -23.90
CA ALA A 280 -21.98 7.36 -24.38
C ALA A 280 -22.09 8.65 -25.21
N PRO A 281 -23.10 8.76 -26.09
CA PRO A 281 -23.38 9.99 -26.84
C PRO A 281 -23.45 11.21 -25.89
N ALA A 282 -22.84 12.32 -26.30
CA ALA A 282 -22.51 13.47 -25.46
C ALA A 282 -23.70 14.19 -24.80
N GLU A 283 -24.93 13.85 -25.17
CA GLU A 283 -26.11 14.64 -24.83
C GLU A 283 -26.87 14.14 -23.58
N PHE A 284 -26.56 12.96 -23.01
CA PHE A 284 -27.47 12.35 -21.99
C PHE A 284 -26.90 11.44 -20.87
N GLU A 285 -25.62 11.48 -20.49
CA GLU A 285 -25.18 10.62 -19.35
C GLU A 285 -24.40 11.35 -18.26
N ILE A 286 -25.17 11.96 -17.35
CA ILE A 286 -24.78 12.16 -15.96
C ILE A 286 -24.70 10.77 -15.32
N ILE A 287 -23.54 10.38 -14.83
CA ILE A 287 -23.42 9.13 -14.06
C ILE A 287 -23.68 9.42 -12.59
N GLN A 288 -24.69 8.77 -12.05
CA GLN A 288 -25.01 8.74 -10.63
C GLN A 288 -24.65 7.39 -10.04
N ILE A 289 -23.99 7.40 -8.87
CA ILE A 289 -23.80 6.21 -8.04
C ILE A 289 -24.84 6.29 -6.91
N PRO A 290 -25.88 5.45 -6.94
CA PRO A 290 -26.98 5.48 -5.97
C PRO A 290 -26.66 4.70 -4.70
N GLU A 291 -27.52 4.85 -3.68
CA GLU A 291 -27.46 4.03 -2.47
C GLU A 291 -27.73 2.55 -2.79
N GLY A 292 -27.10 1.65 -2.03
CA GLY A 292 -27.30 0.20 -2.13
C GLY A 292 -26.19 -0.56 -2.85
N GLU A 293 -25.28 0.14 -3.54
CA GLU A 293 -24.11 -0.47 -4.18
C GLU A 293 -23.25 -1.24 -3.18
N TRP A 294 -23.07 -0.69 -1.97
CA TRP A 294 -22.36 -1.27 -0.85
C TRP A 294 -23.06 -2.50 -0.28
N ALA A 295 -24.37 -2.43 -0.07
CA ALA A 295 -25.16 -3.56 0.39
C ALA A 295 -25.05 -4.74 -0.60
N ASP A 296 -25.14 -4.46 -1.90
CA ASP A 296 -24.95 -5.44 -2.96
C ASP A 296 -23.53 -6.02 -2.97
N TYR A 297 -22.52 -5.17 -2.82
CA TYR A 297 -21.13 -5.61 -2.78
C TYR A 297 -20.86 -6.54 -1.59
N VAL A 298 -21.31 -6.17 -0.38
CA VAL A 298 -21.09 -6.95 0.84
C VAL A 298 -21.71 -8.35 0.72
N ASN A 299 -22.85 -8.47 0.05
CA ASN A 299 -23.54 -9.74 -0.20
C ASN A 299 -23.00 -10.52 -1.42
N SER A 300 -22.03 -9.96 -2.15
CA SER A 300 -21.50 -10.59 -3.35
C SER A 300 -20.53 -11.75 -3.07
N GLY A 301 -20.49 -12.73 -3.98
CA GLY A 301 -19.47 -13.78 -3.96
C GLY A 301 -18.04 -13.26 -4.16
N ALA A 302 -17.88 -12.11 -4.83
CA ALA A 302 -16.59 -11.45 -5.02
C ALA A 302 -15.99 -10.98 -3.69
N ARG A 303 -16.81 -10.31 -2.85
CA ARG A 303 -16.44 -9.90 -1.49
C ARG A 303 -15.99 -11.08 -0.65
N ALA A 304 -16.76 -12.18 -0.65
CA ALA A 304 -16.45 -13.37 0.13
C ALA A 304 -15.09 -13.98 -0.25
N ARG A 305 -14.78 -14.05 -1.55
CA ARG A 305 -13.49 -14.55 -2.06
C ARG A 305 -12.34 -13.63 -1.66
N LEU A 306 -12.52 -12.32 -1.79
CA LEU A 306 -11.49 -11.34 -1.42
C LEU A 306 -11.13 -11.44 0.07
N LYS A 307 -12.14 -11.51 0.96
CA LYS A 307 -11.92 -11.69 2.41
C LYS A 307 -11.15 -12.98 2.74
N GLN A 308 -11.35 -14.06 1.99
CA GLN A 308 -10.60 -15.30 2.21
C GLN A 308 -9.13 -15.16 1.82
N LEU A 309 -8.82 -14.42 0.75
CA LEU A 309 -7.46 -14.13 0.32
C LEU A 309 -6.72 -13.23 1.32
N HIS A 310 -7.40 -12.25 1.91
CA HIS A 310 -6.82 -11.32 2.89
C HIS A 310 -6.29 -12.03 4.15
N LYS A 311 -6.90 -13.13 4.60
CA LYS A 311 -6.44 -13.81 5.82
C LYS A 311 -4.98 -14.28 5.73
N GLY A 312 -4.51 -14.66 4.54
CA GLY A 312 -3.12 -15.12 4.34
C GLY A 312 -2.09 -14.00 4.25
N SER A 313 -2.51 -12.77 3.96
CA SER A 313 -1.58 -11.65 3.72
C SER A 313 -1.03 -11.02 5.00
N TYR A 314 -1.73 -11.13 6.13
CA TYR A 314 -1.29 -10.50 7.39
C TYR A 314 0.06 -11.01 7.90
N PHE A 315 0.46 -12.23 7.55
CA PHE A 315 1.83 -12.70 7.79
C PHE A 315 2.88 -11.78 7.14
N TRP A 316 2.59 -11.27 5.95
CA TRP A 316 3.48 -10.35 5.26
C TRP A 316 3.53 -8.99 5.98
N ASP A 317 2.40 -8.52 6.48
CA ASP A 317 2.35 -7.29 7.29
C ASP A 317 3.20 -7.45 8.56
N GLU A 318 3.06 -8.56 9.28
CA GLU A 318 3.87 -8.86 10.47
C GLU A 318 5.37 -8.89 10.15
N LEU A 319 5.76 -9.44 8.99
CA LEU A 319 7.15 -9.43 8.53
C LEU A 319 7.64 -7.99 8.30
N ILE A 320 6.85 -7.16 7.61
CA ILE A 320 7.19 -5.76 7.39
C ILE A 320 7.28 -5.01 8.74
N SER A 321 6.31 -5.22 9.64
CA SER A 321 6.28 -4.60 10.98
C SER A 321 7.51 -4.95 11.83
N ARG A 322 8.06 -6.16 11.71
CA ARG A 322 9.32 -6.50 12.39
C ARG A 322 10.48 -5.64 11.87
N PHE A 323 10.56 -5.41 10.57
CA PHE A 323 11.58 -4.53 9.99
C PHE A 323 11.36 -3.06 10.35
N THR A 324 10.13 -2.55 10.26
CA THR A 324 9.83 -1.14 10.61
C THR A 324 10.16 -0.85 12.07
N LYS A 325 9.77 -1.75 12.97
CA LYS A 325 10.11 -1.65 14.40
C LYS A 325 11.62 -1.61 14.60
N ALA A 326 12.37 -2.50 13.95
CA ALA A 326 13.83 -2.54 14.06
C ALA A 326 14.50 -1.26 13.55
N ILE A 327 13.97 -0.65 12.49
CA ILE A 327 14.44 0.65 11.97
C ILE A 327 14.14 1.76 12.98
N LEU A 328 12.89 1.86 13.45
CA LEU A 328 12.45 2.91 14.38
C LEU A 328 13.20 2.86 15.72
N THR A 329 13.50 1.65 16.22
CA THR A 329 14.27 1.47 17.46
C THR A 329 15.79 1.44 17.26
N ALA A 330 16.28 1.64 16.03
CA ALA A 330 17.70 1.56 15.66
C ALA A 330 18.38 0.23 16.06
N THR A 331 17.63 -0.88 16.02
CA THR A 331 18.11 -2.25 16.29
C THR A 331 18.28 -3.09 15.02
N ALA A 332 17.88 -2.57 13.86
CA ALA A 332 18.18 -3.17 12.57
C ALA A 332 19.72 -3.29 12.40
N PRO A 333 20.26 -4.44 11.97
CA PRO A 333 21.66 -4.53 11.60
C PRO A 333 21.95 -3.48 10.56
N ASN A 334 23.07 -2.79 10.73
CA ASN A 334 23.51 -1.79 9.77
C ASN A 334 24.72 -2.31 8.98
N PRO A 335 24.53 -3.27 8.06
CA PRO A 335 25.60 -3.58 7.13
C PRO A 335 25.95 -2.30 6.38
N LEU A 336 27.25 -2.02 6.25
CA LEU A 336 27.78 -0.96 5.38
C LEU A 336 27.57 0.50 5.84
N ASN A 337 27.12 0.75 7.07
CA ASN A 337 26.70 2.10 7.53
C ASN A 337 25.60 2.72 6.64
N ALA A 338 24.68 1.89 6.14
CA ALA A 338 23.48 2.34 5.46
C ALA A 338 22.69 3.36 6.30
N SER A 339 22.16 4.38 5.62
CA SER A 339 21.32 5.40 6.25
C SER A 339 19.95 4.83 6.61
N VAL A 340 19.18 5.55 7.43
CA VAL A 340 17.77 5.20 7.70
C VAL A 340 16.98 5.15 6.39
N ASN A 341 17.24 6.06 5.45
CA ASN A 341 16.56 6.09 4.13
C ASN A 341 16.83 4.83 3.30
N MET A 342 18.02 4.23 3.40
CA MET A 342 18.32 2.96 2.70
C MET A 342 17.53 1.79 3.27
N HIS A 343 17.41 1.70 4.60
CA HIS A 343 16.60 0.67 5.25
C HIS A 343 15.10 0.88 4.96
N GLU A 344 14.63 2.12 5.03
CA GLU A 344 13.26 2.50 4.64
C GLU A 344 12.97 2.05 3.21
N THR A 345 13.87 2.32 2.25
CA THR A 345 13.65 1.98 0.84
C THR A 345 13.47 0.47 0.64
N ALA A 346 14.27 -0.34 1.35
CA ALA A 346 14.17 -1.78 1.28
C ALA A 346 12.82 -2.29 1.80
N VAL A 347 12.38 -1.78 2.95
CA VAL A 347 11.12 -2.19 3.59
C VAL A 347 9.91 -1.63 2.83
N ARG A 348 10.01 -0.43 2.26
CA ARG A 348 8.97 0.16 1.41
C ARG A 348 8.71 -0.68 0.18
N MET A 349 9.73 -1.34 -0.38
CA MET A 349 9.48 -2.23 -1.51
C MET A 349 8.66 -3.46 -1.15
N LEU A 350 8.77 -3.96 0.07
CA LEU A 350 7.87 -5.00 0.57
C LEU A 350 6.46 -4.45 0.83
N ALA A 351 6.36 -3.21 1.33
CA ALA A 351 5.11 -2.54 1.62
C ALA A 351 4.36 -2.03 0.38
N SER A 352 5.05 -1.86 -0.76
CA SER A 352 4.47 -1.39 -2.03
C SER A 352 3.62 -2.45 -2.73
N GLU A 353 3.58 -3.66 -2.18
CA GLU A 353 2.71 -4.74 -2.62
C GLU A 353 1.29 -4.55 -2.07
N THR A 354 0.29 -4.65 -2.96
CA THR A 354 -1.16 -4.64 -2.65
C THR A 354 -1.54 -5.75 -1.68
N ARG A 355 -2.69 -5.64 -1.02
CA ARG A 355 -3.22 -6.70 -0.15
C ARG A 355 -3.29 -8.06 -0.86
N PHE A 356 -3.69 -8.07 -2.12
CA PHE A 356 -3.73 -9.28 -2.95
C PHE A 356 -2.35 -9.91 -3.15
N THR A 357 -1.36 -9.11 -3.55
CA THR A 357 -0.01 -9.61 -3.86
C THR A 357 0.75 -9.98 -2.59
N ARG A 358 0.52 -9.30 -1.46
CA ARG A 358 0.98 -9.72 -0.13
C ARG A 358 0.50 -11.12 0.24
N GLY A 359 -0.76 -11.46 -0.05
CA GLY A 359 -1.31 -12.81 0.18
C GLY A 359 -0.60 -13.90 -0.64
N GLN A 360 -0.27 -13.59 -1.90
CA GLN A 360 0.50 -14.51 -2.75
C GLN A 360 1.93 -14.68 -2.24
N LEU A 361 2.61 -13.57 -1.93
CA LEU A 361 3.97 -13.57 -1.39
C LEU A 361 4.05 -14.33 -0.06
N ALA A 362 3.12 -14.11 0.86
CA ALA A 362 3.05 -14.81 2.13
C ALA A 362 2.91 -16.33 1.94
N LYS A 363 1.99 -16.77 1.07
CA LYS A 363 1.79 -18.19 0.77
C LYS A 363 3.07 -18.83 0.25
N GLU A 364 3.71 -18.19 -0.72
CA GLU A 364 4.92 -18.71 -1.35
C GLU A 364 6.14 -18.68 -0.41
N TYR A 365 6.26 -17.63 0.40
CA TYR A 365 7.29 -17.50 1.43
C TYR A 365 7.19 -18.64 2.45
N GLN A 366 5.99 -18.84 3.01
CA GLN A 366 5.74 -19.90 4.00
C GLN A 366 5.94 -21.30 3.41
N ALA A 367 5.44 -21.55 2.19
CA ALA A 367 5.62 -22.82 1.49
C ALA A 367 7.12 -23.11 1.25
N LYS A 368 7.88 -22.09 0.85
CA LYS A 368 9.32 -22.23 0.59
C LYS A 368 10.08 -22.58 1.87
N ILE A 369 9.77 -21.94 3.00
CA ILE A 369 10.40 -22.26 4.29
C ILE A 369 10.05 -23.69 4.75
N ARG A 370 8.77 -24.06 4.73
CA ARG A 370 8.31 -25.39 5.17
C ARG A 370 8.87 -26.52 4.30
N GLY A 371 9.04 -26.29 3.00
CA GLY A 371 9.56 -27.27 2.07
C GLY A 371 11.09 -27.37 2.00
N THR A 372 11.84 -26.52 2.73
CA THR A 372 13.31 -26.50 2.66
C THR A 372 13.93 -27.25 3.85
N PRO A 373 14.75 -28.29 3.62
CA PRO A 373 15.47 -28.98 4.69
C PRO A 373 16.42 -28.06 5.46
N SER A 374 16.65 -28.35 6.75
CA SER A 374 17.39 -27.50 7.69
C SER A 374 18.85 -27.19 7.31
N HIS A 375 19.45 -27.97 6.43
CA HIS A 375 20.85 -27.81 5.97
C HIS A 375 20.94 -27.25 4.55
N VAL A 376 19.82 -26.95 3.90
CA VAL A 376 19.79 -26.56 2.48
C VAL A 376 19.70 -25.05 2.35
N ARG A 377 20.66 -24.46 1.64
CA ARG A 377 20.56 -23.09 1.13
C ARG A 377 19.80 -23.08 -0.19
N THR A 378 18.80 -22.22 -0.31
CA THR A 378 18.01 -22.07 -1.53
C THR A 378 17.47 -20.66 -1.64
N SER A 379 16.98 -20.27 -2.81
CA SER A 379 16.26 -19.01 -3.00
C SER A 379 14.97 -19.19 -3.79
N LYS A 380 14.16 -18.13 -3.84
CA LYS A 380 13.03 -17.97 -4.75
C LYS A 380 12.91 -16.51 -5.15
N ILE A 381 12.67 -16.25 -6.44
CA ILE A 381 12.50 -14.90 -7.00
C ILE A 381 11.03 -14.66 -7.28
N PHE A 382 10.56 -13.46 -6.95
CA PHE A 382 9.23 -12.95 -7.22
C PHE A 382 9.36 -11.62 -7.94
N ARG A 383 8.99 -11.54 -9.22
CA ARG A 383 8.86 -10.23 -9.88
C ARG A 383 7.68 -9.49 -9.25
N SER A 384 7.86 -8.21 -8.94
CA SER A 384 6.76 -7.39 -8.43
C SER A 384 5.76 -7.16 -9.56
N PRO A 385 4.47 -7.49 -9.38
CA PRO A 385 3.44 -7.17 -10.35
C PRO A 385 3.02 -5.69 -10.29
N ILE A 386 3.37 -4.99 -9.19
CA ILE A 386 2.95 -3.61 -8.93
C ILE A 386 4.07 -2.62 -9.25
N THR A 387 5.32 -2.96 -8.91
CA THR A 387 6.49 -2.12 -9.14
C THR A 387 7.23 -2.60 -10.39
N PRO A 388 7.16 -1.88 -11.53
CA PRO A 388 7.90 -2.24 -12.73
C PRO A 388 9.39 -2.36 -12.46
N HIS A 389 10.05 -3.27 -13.16
CA HIS A 389 11.50 -3.50 -13.05
C HIS A 389 12.00 -3.89 -11.64
N ALA A 390 11.11 -4.31 -10.74
CA ALA A 390 11.47 -4.74 -9.39
C ALA A 390 11.23 -6.24 -9.17
N CYS A 391 12.03 -6.84 -8.28
CA CYS A 391 11.76 -8.16 -7.75
C CYS A 391 12.13 -8.30 -6.27
N ILE A 392 11.47 -9.25 -5.61
CA ILE A 392 11.75 -9.70 -4.25
C ILE A 392 12.43 -11.08 -4.35
N ILE A 393 13.52 -11.28 -3.63
CA ILE A 393 14.27 -12.54 -3.60
C ILE A 393 14.29 -13.06 -2.16
N LEU A 394 13.57 -14.14 -1.92
CA LEU A 394 13.68 -14.89 -0.66
C LEU A 394 14.92 -15.76 -0.72
N VAL A 395 15.81 -15.65 0.26
CA VAL A 395 17.01 -16.47 0.41
C VAL A 395 16.96 -17.19 1.76
N ILE A 396 16.89 -18.52 1.70
CA ILE A 396 16.97 -19.39 2.87
C ILE A 396 18.41 -19.82 3.08
N ILE A 397 18.95 -19.53 4.25
CA ILE A 397 20.36 -19.72 4.58
C ILE A 397 20.46 -20.49 5.91
N PRO A 398 20.95 -21.74 5.90
CA PRO A 398 21.16 -22.51 7.13
C PRO A 398 22.29 -21.89 7.96
N GLN A 399 22.17 -21.98 9.29
CA GLN A 399 23.24 -21.61 10.21
C GLN A 399 24.25 -22.76 10.34
N ASP A 400 25.54 -22.43 10.29
CA ASP A 400 26.59 -23.45 10.43
C ASP A 400 26.75 -23.83 11.91
N VAL A 401 27.17 -25.08 12.17
CA VAL A 401 27.38 -25.57 13.54
C VAL A 401 28.46 -24.73 14.24
N GLY A 402 28.16 -24.22 15.43
CA GLY A 402 29.09 -23.39 16.21
C GLY A 402 29.18 -21.92 15.76
N GLN A 403 28.45 -21.52 14.72
CA GLN A 403 28.42 -20.13 14.25
C GLN A 403 27.63 -19.26 15.23
N THR A 404 28.22 -18.14 15.65
CA THR A 404 27.51 -17.15 16.48
C THR A 404 26.40 -16.46 15.68
N SER A 405 25.43 -15.86 16.38
CA SER A 405 24.35 -15.09 15.74
C SER A 405 24.89 -13.95 14.86
N ASP A 406 25.90 -13.21 15.34
CA ASP A 406 26.47 -12.09 14.60
C ASP A 406 27.23 -12.54 13.34
N GLU A 407 28.01 -13.62 13.43
CA GLU A 407 28.69 -14.20 12.26
C GLU A 407 27.69 -14.73 11.23
N TYR A 408 26.62 -15.37 11.69
CA TYR A 408 25.55 -15.87 10.83
C TYR A 408 24.89 -14.71 10.08
N ARG A 409 24.49 -13.64 10.78
CA ARG A 409 23.85 -12.47 10.18
C ARG A 409 24.77 -11.72 9.23
N ALA A 410 26.05 -11.56 9.57
CA ALA A 410 27.03 -10.95 8.67
C ALA A 410 27.16 -11.74 7.36
N ARG A 411 27.35 -13.06 7.45
CA ARG A 411 27.41 -13.94 6.27
C ARG A 411 26.10 -13.92 5.47
N ARG A 412 24.95 -13.85 6.14
CA ARG A 412 23.64 -13.76 5.49
C ARG A 412 23.56 -12.49 4.64
N LEU A 413 23.96 -11.34 5.17
CA LEU A 413 23.96 -10.07 4.45
C LEU A 413 24.90 -10.08 3.23
N ASP A 414 26.10 -10.67 3.36
CA ASP A 414 27.02 -10.88 2.23
C ASP A 414 26.37 -11.74 1.13
N LEU A 415 25.64 -12.79 1.52
CA LEU A 415 24.89 -13.62 0.59
C LEU A 415 23.76 -12.83 -0.08
N LEU A 416 22.97 -12.05 0.66
CA LEU A 416 21.92 -11.22 0.06
C LEU A 416 22.47 -10.27 -1.00
N TYR A 417 23.61 -9.62 -0.71
CA TYR A 417 24.29 -8.76 -1.68
C TYR A 417 24.70 -9.53 -2.93
N ALA A 418 25.32 -10.70 -2.76
CA ALA A 418 25.71 -11.56 -3.88
C ALA A 418 24.50 -12.02 -4.72
N TYR A 419 23.37 -12.35 -4.09
CA TYR A 419 22.13 -12.67 -4.79
C TYR A 419 21.63 -11.51 -5.65
N GLY A 420 21.70 -10.28 -5.15
CA GLY A 420 21.32 -9.10 -5.92
C GLY A 420 22.19 -8.85 -7.16
N LEU A 421 23.52 -8.97 -7.03
CA LEU A 421 24.44 -8.86 -8.18
C LEU A 421 24.18 -9.92 -9.25
N VAL A 422 24.04 -11.18 -8.84
CA VAL A 422 23.77 -12.29 -9.77
C VAL A 422 22.38 -12.16 -10.39
N ALA A 423 21.39 -11.69 -9.63
CA ALA A 423 20.05 -11.43 -10.16
C ALA A 423 20.08 -10.37 -11.26
N LYS A 424 20.80 -9.26 -11.08
CA LYS A 424 20.96 -8.24 -12.13
C LYS A 424 21.67 -8.78 -13.37
N LEU A 425 22.68 -9.62 -13.21
CA LEU A 425 23.36 -10.28 -14.34
C LEU A 425 22.39 -11.14 -15.16
N LYS A 426 21.48 -11.89 -14.49
CA LYS A 426 20.52 -12.79 -15.15
C LYS A 426 19.26 -12.10 -15.67
N MET A 427 18.84 -11.02 -15.02
CA MET A 427 17.62 -10.28 -15.32
C MET A 427 17.99 -8.81 -15.57
N PRO A 428 18.61 -8.50 -16.73
CA PRO A 428 19.10 -7.15 -17.01
C PRO A 428 17.98 -6.12 -17.13
N ASP A 429 16.74 -6.56 -17.40
CA ASP A 429 15.52 -5.76 -17.45
C ASP A 429 15.10 -5.19 -16.09
N LEU A 430 15.55 -5.80 -14.98
CA LEU A 430 15.23 -5.36 -13.63
C LEU A 430 16.30 -4.40 -13.11
N THR A 431 15.88 -3.42 -12.31
CA THR A 431 16.77 -2.40 -11.73
C THR A 431 16.67 -2.36 -10.21
N ILE A 432 15.62 -2.92 -9.62
CA ILE A 432 15.38 -2.91 -8.17
C ILE A 432 15.29 -4.34 -7.65
N PHE A 433 16.13 -4.68 -6.66
CA PHE A 433 16.22 -6.02 -6.09
C PHE A 433 16.11 -5.93 -4.57
N THR A 434 15.05 -6.52 -4.01
CA THR A 434 14.86 -6.60 -2.55
C THR A 434 15.04 -8.03 -2.08
N MET A 435 16.11 -8.29 -1.34
CA MET A 435 16.44 -9.59 -0.79
C MET A 435 15.93 -9.70 0.65
N ILE A 436 15.32 -10.83 0.98
CA ILE A 436 14.94 -11.21 2.33
C ILE A 436 15.70 -12.49 2.69
N GLY A 437 16.50 -12.43 3.74
CA GLY A 437 17.25 -13.57 4.26
C GLY A 437 16.62 -14.14 5.52
N THR A 438 16.45 -15.45 5.60
CA THR A 438 15.99 -16.16 6.82
C THR A 438 16.52 -17.59 6.87
N GLU A 439 16.35 -18.25 8.01
CA GLU A 439 16.72 -19.64 8.28
C GLU A 439 15.71 -20.63 7.65
N PRO A 440 16.10 -21.88 7.35
CA PRO A 440 15.20 -22.93 6.88
C PRO A 440 14.14 -23.34 7.92
N GLY A 441 13.19 -24.19 7.53
CA GLY A 441 12.22 -24.76 8.46
C GLY A 441 12.89 -25.60 9.55
N GLY A 442 12.39 -25.51 10.79
CA GLY A 442 12.90 -26.30 11.93
C GLY A 442 14.11 -25.72 12.67
N SER A 443 14.60 -24.53 12.30
CA SER A 443 15.64 -23.83 13.07
C SER A 443 15.13 -23.39 14.45
N GLU A 444 15.95 -23.55 15.49
CA GLU A 444 15.63 -23.20 16.88
C GLU A 444 15.39 -21.69 17.07
N LEU A 445 16.18 -20.88 16.37
CA LEU A 445 16.05 -19.44 16.31
C LEU A 445 15.73 -19.01 14.89
N ARG A 446 14.82 -18.04 14.74
CA ARG A 446 14.46 -17.44 13.46
C ARG A 446 14.66 -15.94 13.53
N SER A 447 15.34 -15.41 12.52
CA SER A 447 15.55 -13.99 12.32
C SER A 447 15.42 -13.66 10.84
N GLU A 448 15.13 -12.40 10.54
CA GLU A 448 15.07 -11.91 9.16
C GLU A 448 16.00 -10.72 8.97
N ASP A 449 16.69 -10.70 7.83
CA ASP A 449 17.40 -9.52 7.34
C ASP A 449 16.85 -9.13 5.96
N VAL A 450 16.83 -7.83 5.67
CA VAL A 450 16.39 -7.29 4.39
C VAL A 450 17.47 -6.39 3.80
N LEU A 451 17.67 -6.47 2.49
CA LEU A 451 18.60 -5.63 1.74
C LEU A 451 17.95 -5.26 0.41
N ALA A 452 17.99 -3.98 0.04
CA ALA A 452 17.63 -3.54 -1.31
C ALA A 452 18.85 -3.01 -2.07
N LEU A 453 18.94 -3.38 -3.34
CA LEU A 453 19.91 -2.84 -4.28
C LEU A 453 19.15 -2.20 -5.46
N LYS A 454 19.54 -0.98 -5.81
CA LYS A 454 19.13 -0.33 -7.06
C LYS A 454 20.33 -0.34 -8.01
N ILE A 455 20.26 -1.13 -9.07
CA ILE A 455 21.36 -1.37 -10.01
C ILE A 455 20.86 -1.18 -11.44
N GLU A 456 21.15 -0.02 -12.03
CA GLU A 456 20.80 0.27 -13.43
C GLU A 456 21.60 -0.61 -14.39
N LYS A 457 22.92 -0.70 -14.16
CA LYS A 457 23.85 -1.48 -14.97
C LYS A 457 25.00 -1.96 -14.09
N LEU A 458 25.50 -3.18 -14.36
CA LEU A 458 26.72 -3.69 -13.76
C LEU A 458 27.94 -3.21 -14.57
N GLY A 459 28.95 -2.70 -13.88
CA GLY A 459 30.26 -2.44 -14.47
C GLY A 459 31.02 -3.73 -14.79
N PRO A 460 32.11 -3.68 -15.59
CA PRO A 460 32.87 -4.87 -15.98
C PRO A 460 33.38 -5.69 -14.78
N GLU A 461 33.86 -5.02 -13.72
CA GLU A 461 34.31 -5.68 -12.48
C GLU A 461 33.16 -6.39 -11.77
N GLU A 462 31.99 -5.78 -11.68
CA GLU A 462 30.81 -6.35 -11.03
C GLU A 462 30.22 -7.50 -11.85
N VAL A 463 30.30 -7.43 -13.18
CA VAL A 463 29.94 -8.55 -14.07
C VAL A 463 30.86 -9.75 -13.79
N ALA A 464 32.17 -9.55 -13.77
CA ALA A 464 33.13 -10.61 -13.46
C ALA A 464 32.89 -11.18 -12.05
N GLN A 465 32.66 -10.32 -11.07
CA GLN A 465 32.32 -10.73 -9.71
C GLN A 465 31.03 -11.54 -9.66
N ALA A 466 29.95 -11.08 -10.30
CA ALA A 466 28.68 -11.78 -10.36
C ALA A 466 28.80 -13.13 -11.06
N GLN A 467 29.60 -13.25 -12.12
CA GLN A 467 29.88 -14.51 -12.80
C GLN A 467 30.58 -15.51 -11.87
N THR A 468 31.59 -15.07 -11.13
CA THR A 468 32.29 -15.88 -10.12
C THR A 468 31.34 -16.32 -9.00
N LEU A 469 30.56 -15.39 -8.44
CA LEU A 469 29.58 -15.67 -7.38
C LEU A 469 28.49 -16.65 -7.84
N MET A 470 28.05 -16.53 -9.10
CA MET A 470 27.07 -17.45 -9.71
C MET A 470 27.65 -18.86 -9.83
N LYS A 471 28.89 -18.99 -10.34
CA LYS A 471 29.55 -20.28 -10.59
C LYS A 471 29.96 -20.96 -9.30
N ASP A 472 30.83 -20.31 -8.53
CA ASP A 472 31.48 -20.90 -7.36
C ASP A 472 30.53 -20.92 -6.17
N GLY A 473 29.78 -19.83 -6.01
CA GLY A 473 28.77 -19.69 -4.98
C GLY A 473 27.48 -20.42 -5.29
N LYS A 474 27.30 -21.04 -6.47
CA LYS A 474 26.04 -21.69 -6.92
C LYS A 474 24.81 -20.80 -6.72
N ILE A 475 24.96 -19.48 -6.89
CA ILE A 475 23.89 -18.51 -6.69
C ILE A 475 23.09 -18.42 -7.99
N LEU A 476 21.78 -18.72 -7.90
CA LEU A 476 20.84 -18.66 -9.03
C LEU A 476 21.31 -19.44 -10.27
N SER A 477 22.24 -20.39 -10.16
CA SER A 477 22.85 -21.10 -11.28
C SER A 477 21.82 -21.81 -12.17
N HIS A 478 20.72 -22.29 -11.56
CA HIS A 478 19.64 -23.01 -12.23
C HIS A 478 18.54 -22.11 -12.84
N VAL A 479 18.58 -20.80 -12.61
CA VAL A 479 17.62 -19.85 -13.20
C VAL A 479 18.05 -19.55 -14.63
N TRP A 480 17.34 -20.07 -15.61
CA TRP A 480 17.64 -19.78 -17.02
C TRP A 480 17.02 -18.43 -17.42
N HIS A 481 17.53 -17.81 -18.48
CA HIS A 481 16.92 -16.62 -19.07
C HIS A 481 15.52 -16.96 -19.57
N GLU A 482 14.51 -16.85 -18.70
CA GLU A 482 13.13 -16.82 -19.16
C GLU A 482 12.95 -15.50 -19.91
N LYS A 483 12.62 -15.59 -21.21
CA LYS A 483 12.03 -14.46 -21.94
C LYS A 483 10.95 -13.87 -21.05
N PRO A 484 10.82 -12.54 -20.94
CA PRO A 484 9.82 -11.93 -20.07
C PRO A 484 8.47 -12.55 -20.41
N ALA A 485 7.96 -13.40 -19.50
CA ALA A 485 6.65 -13.97 -19.62
C ALA A 485 5.71 -12.78 -19.53
N GLY A 486 5.26 -12.29 -20.69
CA GLY A 486 4.34 -11.17 -20.76
C GLY A 486 3.16 -11.47 -19.84
N ASN A 487 3.08 -10.76 -18.72
CA ASN A 487 2.00 -10.76 -17.74
C ASN A 487 1.16 -12.05 -17.71
N ALA A 488 1.78 -13.19 -17.40
CA ALA A 488 1.04 -14.44 -17.22
C ALA A 488 0.05 -14.32 -16.04
N VAL A 489 0.32 -13.43 -15.08
CA VAL A 489 -0.55 -13.13 -13.94
C VAL A 489 -1.82 -12.37 -14.35
N ILE A 490 -1.77 -11.53 -15.41
CA ILE A 490 -2.95 -10.81 -15.91
C ILE A 490 -3.80 -11.71 -16.83
N SER A 491 -3.22 -12.74 -17.44
CA SER A 491 -3.95 -13.63 -18.36
C SER A 491 -5.10 -14.43 -17.69
N ALA A 492 -5.06 -14.60 -16.36
CA ALA A 492 -6.13 -15.26 -15.62
C ALA A 492 -7.39 -14.39 -15.43
N PHE A 493 -7.32 -13.08 -15.67
CA PHE A 493 -8.45 -12.16 -15.48
C PHE A 493 -8.56 -11.05 -16.55
N LYS A 494 -7.91 -11.18 -17.72
CA LYS A 494 -8.28 -10.34 -18.87
C LYS A 494 -9.74 -10.63 -19.22
N ALA A 495 -10.58 -9.60 -19.16
CA ALA A 495 -11.90 -9.64 -19.76
C ALA A 495 -11.79 -10.21 -21.18
N PRO A 496 -12.64 -11.18 -21.58
CA PRO A 496 -12.54 -11.77 -22.89
C PRO A 496 -12.66 -10.67 -23.94
N LYS A 497 -11.72 -10.66 -24.90
CA LYS A 497 -11.85 -9.81 -26.09
C LYS A 497 -13.20 -10.15 -26.74
N LYS A 498 -14.07 -9.15 -26.85
CA LYS A 498 -15.27 -9.20 -27.68
C LYS A 498 -14.83 -9.51 -29.10
N ASN A 499 -14.89 -10.78 -29.49
CA ASN A 499 -15.13 -11.29 -30.83
C ASN A 499 -14.90 -12.79 -30.81
N THR A 500 -15.94 -13.52 -30.45
CA THR A 500 -16.34 -14.80 -31.03
C THR A 500 -17.51 -15.29 -30.18
N THR A 501 -18.63 -15.56 -30.83
CA THR A 501 -19.79 -16.23 -30.24
C THR A 501 -19.38 -17.63 -29.79
N TYR A 502 -18.94 -17.78 -28.53
CA TYR A 502 -18.73 -19.08 -27.90
C TYR A 502 -19.57 -19.19 -26.64
N ARG A 503 -20.44 -20.21 -26.63
CA ARG A 503 -21.16 -20.67 -25.45
C ARG A 503 -20.14 -20.97 -24.34
N ASN A 504 -20.26 -20.27 -23.21
CA ASN A 504 -19.47 -20.48 -22.00
C ASN A 504 -19.50 -21.97 -21.59
N LYS A 505 -18.36 -22.67 -21.68
CA LYS A 505 -18.13 -23.84 -20.82
C LYS A 505 -17.40 -23.36 -19.57
N MET A 506 -18.16 -22.94 -18.56
CA MET A 506 -17.68 -22.89 -17.17
C MET A 506 -17.13 -24.27 -16.82
N PHE A 507 -15.93 -24.32 -16.23
CA PHE A 507 -15.43 -25.54 -15.59
C PHE A 507 -16.38 -25.91 -14.45
N THR A 508 -17.32 -26.81 -14.75
CA THR A 508 -18.30 -27.34 -13.80
C THR A 508 -17.69 -28.63 -13.25
N PRO A 509 -17.40 -28.71 -11.93
CA PRO A 509 -16.94 -29.96 -11.35
C PRO A 509 -17.99 -31.04 -11.60
N GLY A 510 -17.58 -32.20 -12.11
CA GLY A 510 -18.46 -33.35 -12.24
C GLY A 510 -19.02 -33.74 -10.87
N ARG A 511 -20.26 -34.23 -10.81
CA ARG A 511 -20.93 -34.65 -9.55
C ARG A 511 -20.07 -35.55 -8.66
N ASN A 512 -19.19 -36.35 -9.25
CA ASN A 512 -18.31 -37.28 -8.54
C ASN A 512 -16.89 -36.76 -8.29
N ASP A 513 -16.53 -35.58 -8.80
CA ASP A 513 -15.22 -34.96 -8.62
C ASP A 513 -15.03 -34.48 -7.17
N PRO A 514 -13.78 -34.34 -6.70
CA PRO A 514 -13.50 -33.70 -5.42
C PRO A 514 -14.16 -32.32 -5.37
N CYS A 515 -14.89 -32.05 -4.29
CA CYS A 515 -15.59 -30.78 -4.18
C CYS A 515 -14.56 -29.63 -4.08
N PRO A 516 -14.72 -28.54 -4.86
CA PRO A 516 -13.82 -27.38 -4.81
C PRO A 516 -13.77 -26.69 -3.43
N CYS A 517 -14.72 -27.03 -2.54
CA CYS A 517 -14.77 -26.62 -1.13
C CYS A 517 -13.61 -27.21 -0.30
N ASN A 518 -12.79 -28.10 -0.87
CA ASN A 518 -11.68 -28.81 -0.22
C ASN A 518 -12.09 -29.54 1.08
N SER A 519 -13.36 -29.89 1.21
CA SER A 519 -13.90 -30.65 2.35
C SER A 519 -13.49 -32.13 2.37
N GLY A 520 -12.76 -32.58 1.36
CA GLY A 520 -12.45 -34.00 1.15
C GLY A 520 -13.63 -34.83 0.61
N LEU A 521 -14.81 -34.24 0.42
CA LEU A 521 -16.00 -34.93 -0.10
C LEU A 521 -16.19 -34.74 -1.62
N LYS A 522 -16.93 -35.65 -2.27
CA LYS A 522 -17.36 -35.49 -3.68
C LYS A 522 -18.32 -34.31 -3.83
N PHE A 523 -18.32 -33.63 -4.97
CA PHE A 523 -19.15 -32.43 -5.23
C PHE A 523 -20.63 -32.67 -4.89
N LYS A 524 -21.20 -33.83 -5.28
CA LYS A 524 -22.58 -34.25 -4.96
C LYS A 524 -22.91 -34.38 -3.46
N LYS A 525 -21.89 -34.55 -2.60
CA LYS A 525 -22.03 -34.72 -1.14
C LYS A 525 -21.56 -33.49 -0.33
N CYS A 526 -21.01 -32.45 -0.98
CA CYS A 526 -20.68 -31.14 -0.36
C CYS A 526 -21.61 -30.07 -0.95
N CYS A 527 -21.07 -29.16 -1.78
CA CYS A 527 -21.76 -27.95 -2.22
C CYS A 527 -22.96 -28.19 -3.12
N PHE A 528 -23.06 -29.33 -3.81
CA PHE A 528 -24.21 -29.63 -4.66
C PHE A 528 -25.44 -30.09 -3.86
N GLY A 529 -25.26 -30.68 -2.66
CA GLY A 529 -26.34 -31.24 -1.85
C GLY A 529 -26.88 -30.31 -0.76
N ARG A 530 -26.37 -29.07 -0.67
CA ARG A 530 -26.70 -28.14 0.43
C ARG A 530 -27.63 -26.98 0.05
N ASN A 531 -28.02 -26.83 -1.22
CA ASN A 531 -28.98 -25.81 -1.64
C ASN A 531 -29.57 -26.21 -3.01
N GLU A 532 -30.90 -26.37 -3.08
CA GLU A 532 -31.61 -26.70 -4.32
C GLU A 532 -31.60 -25.53 -5.34
N ASP A 533 -31.23 -24.32 -4.91
CA ASP A 533 -31.20 -23.11 -5.76
C ASP A 533 -29.90 -22.89 -6.56
N ILE A 534 -28.93 -23.81 -6.49
CA ILE A 534 -27.68 -23.70 -7.26
C ILE A 534 -27.88 -23.98 -8.76
N GLY A 535 -28.98 -24.61 -9.17
CA GLY A 535 -29.25 -24.94 -10.58
C GLY A 535 -29.37 -23.71 -11.50
N VAL A 536 -29.86 -22.58 -10.97
CA VAL A 536 -30.10 -21.35 -11.75
C VAL A 536 -28.82 -20.54 -11.95
N LEU A 537 -27.90 -20.56 -10.97
CA LEU A 537 -26.61 -19.85 -11.05
C LEU A 537 -25.60 -20.46 -12.03
N TYR A 538 -25.82 -21.71 -12.48
CA TYR A 538 -24.90 -22.44 -13.36
C TYR A 538 -25.52 -22.91 -14.69
N GLY A 539 -26.73 -22.46 -15.03
CA GLY A 539 -27.36 -22.74 -16.33
C GLY A 539 -27.63 -24.22 -16.61
N LEU A 540 -27.89 -25.03 -15.59
CA LEU A 540 -28.36 -26.41 -15.78
C LEU A 540 -29.88 -26.36 -16.00
N ALA A 541 -30.32 -26.77 -17.19
CA ALA A 541 -31.74 -26.89 -17.50
C ALA A 541 -32.43 -27.81 -16.49
N LYS A 542 -33.63 -27.40 -16.02
CA LYS A 542 -34.49 -28.24 -15.19
C LYS A 542 -34.74 -29.59 -15.90
N PRO A 543 -34.76 -30.72 -15.19
CA PRO A 543 -35.21 -31.97 -15.80
C PRO A 543 -36.70 -31.85 -16.15
N ARG A 544 -37.08 -32.46 -17.28
CA ARG A 544 -38.47 -32.88 -17.48
C ARG A 544 -38.81 -34.01 -16.53
#